data_AF-A0A832UYS4-F1
#
_entry.id   AF-A0A832UYS4-F1
#
_cell.length_a   1.000
_cell.length_b   1.000
_cell.length_c   1.000
_cell.angle_alpha   90.00
_cell.angle_beta   90.00
_cell.angle_gamma   90.00
#
_symmetry.space_group_name_H-M   'P 1'
#
loop_
_entity.id
_entity.type
_entity.pdbx_description
1 polymer ?
#
loop_
_entity_poly.entity_id
_entity_poly.type
_entity_poly.pdbx_seq_one_letter_code
_entity_poly.pdbx_strand_id
1 'polypeptide(L)'
;MGEALIDTNILVYAYDTAEPQKRLACRKLAQKCWEKEILSAVLIQNLAEFYSVATKKIERPISKEDAEQIIYEIAASGIWRVLEIKITTLATAINYNKLYGLGIYDSLIAAAMAENAIATIYTENEKDFKKIPGLEVINPFKR
;
A
#
# COMPACT_ATOMS: atom_id res chain seq x y z
N MET A 1 -3.45 -7.50 16.87
CA MET A 1 -2.75 -7.34 15.58
C MET A 1 -2.38 -5.87 15.47
N GLY A 2 -1.16 -5.54 15.05
CA GLY A 2 -0.74 -4.15 14.87
C GLY A 2 -1.41 -3.53 13.63
N GLU A 3 -1.22 -2.23 13.46
CA GLU A 3 -1.58 -1.55 12.21
C GLU A 3 -0.77 -2.11 11.03
N ALA A 4 -1.38 -2.17 9.86
CA ALA A 4 -0.78 -2.70 8.64
C ALA A 4 -0.81 -1.68 7.51
N LEU A 5 0.27 -1.61 6.75
CA LEU A 5 0.33 -0.83 5.52
C LEU A 5 -0.31 -1.60 4.37
N ILE A 6 -1.17 -0.95 3.59
CA ILE A 6 -1.72 -1.49 2.35
C ILE A 6 -0.97 -0.88 1.16
N ASP A 7 -0.25 -1.72 0.41
CA ASP A 7 0.54 -1.30 -0.73
C ASP A 7 -0.33 -0.97 -1.97
N THR A 8 0.23 -0.23 -2.93
CA THR A 8 -0.47 0.25 -4.11
C THR A 8 -1.08 -0.89 -4.93
N ASN A 9 -0.36 -2.00 -5.12
CA ASN A 9 -0.87 -3.13 -5.91
C ASN A 9 -2.16 -3.69 -5.30
N ILE A 10 -2.26 -3.75 -3.98
CA ILE A 10 -3.47 -4.23 -3.29
C ILE A 10 -4.65 -3.29 -3.55
N LEU A 11 -4.43 -1.98 -3.45
CA LEU A 11 -5.44 -0.97 -3.75
C LEU A 11 -5.89 -1.08 -5.22
N VAL A 12 -4.96 -1.18 -6.16
CA VAL A 12 -5.26 -1.30 -7.60
C VAL A 12 -6.09 -2.54 -7.90
N TYR A 13 -5.68 -3.70 -7.42
CA TYR A 13 -6.39 -4.96 -7.70
C TYR A 13 -7.80 -4.96 -7.13
N ALA A 14 -8.11 -4.20 -6.06
CA ALA A 14 -9.48 -4.09 -5.56
C ALA A 14 -10.47 -3.56 -6.61
N TYR A 15 -9.98 -2.80 -7.60
CA TYR A 15 -10.79 -2.20 -8.66
C TYR A 15 -10.52 -2.80 -10.05
N ASP A 16 -9.42 -3.52 -10.25
CA ASP A 16 -9.08 -4.11 -11.55
C ASP A 16 -9.99 -5.29 -11.93
N THR A 17 -10.93 -5.04 -12.84
CA THR A 17 -11.91 -6.04 -13.27
C THR A 17 -11.35 -7.11 -14.22
N ALA A 18 -10.14 -6.92 -14.76
CA ALA A 18 -9.45 -7.91 -15.58
C ALA A 18 -8.79 -9.02 -14.74
N GLU A 19 -8.56 -8.79 -13.45
CA GLU A 19 -7.92 -9.72 -12.50
C GLU A 19 -8.91 -10.21 -11.42
N PRO A 20 -9.95 -11.01 -11.78
CA PRO A 20 -11.08 -11.28 -10.89
C PRO A 20 -10.71 -11.98 -9.59
N GLN A 21 -9.71 -12.87 -9.60
CA GLN A 21 -9.26 -13.60 -8.41
C GLN A 21 -8.53 -12.67 -7.43
N LYS A 22 -7.56 -11.88 -7.92
CA LYS A 22 -6.85 -10.88 -7.11
C LYS A 22 -7.82 -9.81 -6.61
N ARG A 23 -8.74 -9.37 -7.46
CA ARG A 23 -9.80 -8.44 -7.10
C ARG A 23 -10.68 -8.93 -5.98
N LEU A 24 -11.05 -10.21 -5.98
CA LEU A 24 -11.84 -10.79 -4.88
C LEU A 24 -11.06 -10.75 -3.56
N ALA A 25 -9.77 -11.13 -3.57
CA ALA A 25 -8.93 -11.10 -2.38
C ALA A 25 -8.73 -9.67 -1.86
N CYS A 26 -8.39 -8.72 -2.73
CA CYS A 26 -8.18 -7.32 -2.37
C CYS A 26 -9.46 -6.63 -1.90
N ARG A 27 -10.62 -6.91 -2.51
CA ARG A 27 -11.89 -6.35 -2.02
C ARG A 27 -12.27 -6.86 -0.64
N LYS A 28 -12.04 -8.14 -0.36
CA LYS A 28 -12.22 -8.68 1.00
C LYS A 28 -11.28 -8.01 2.00
N LEU A 29 -10.02 -7.81 1.63
CA LEU A 29 -9.05 -7.12 2.48
C LEU A 29 -9.45 -5.65 2.72
N ALA A 30 -9.85 -4.93 1.68
CA ALA A 30 -10.34 -3.56 1.79
C ALA A 30 -11.58 -3.47 2.69
N GLN A 31 -12.53 -4.41 2.54
CA GLN A 31 -13.71 -4.49 3.41
C GLN A 31 -13.33 -4.62 4.88
N LYS A 32 -12.38 -5.51 5.22
CA LYS A 32 -11.87 -5.65 6.59
C LYS A 32 -11.23 -4.38 7.14
N CYS A 33 -10.57 -3.60 6.29
CA CYS A 33 -10.02 -2.30 6.69
C CYS A 33 -11.16 -1.30 6.99
N TRP A 34 -12.17 -1.23 6.12
CA TRP A 34 -13.36 -0.38 6.31
C TRP A 34 -14.17 -0.76 7.56
N GLU A 35 -14.27 -2.04 7.86
CA GLU A 35 -14.94 -2.59 9.05
C GLU A 35 -14.08 -2.47 10.32
N LYS A 36 -12.86 -1.92 10.22
CA LYS A 36 -11.89 -1.78 11.31
C LYS A 36 -11.44 -3.11 11.94
N GLU A 37 -11.63 -4.22 11.23
CA GLU A 37 -11.03 -5.52 11.60
C GLU A 37 -9.51 -5.49 11.42
N ILE A 38 -9.03 -4.69 10.46
CA ILE A 38 -7.62 -4.41 10.22
C ILE A 38 -7.42 -2.90 10.37
N LEU A 39 -6.57 -2.49 11.30
CA LEU A 39 -6.11 -1.10 11.38
C LEU A 39 -5.18 -0.85 10.19
N SER A 40 -5.56 0.08 9.32
CA SER A 40 -4.95 0.23 8.00
C SER A 40 -4.30 1.60 7.82
N ALA A 41 -3.09 1.59 7.25
CA ALA A 41 -2.37 2.78 6.83
C ALA A 41 -1.99 2.71 5.34
N VAL A 42 -1.84 3.88 4.72
CA VAL A 42 -1.32 4.06 3.36
C VAL A 42 -0.40 5.26 3.33
N LEU A 43 0.59 5.29 2.44
CA LEU A 43 1.34 6.52 2.17
C LEU A 43 0.62 7.38 1.13
N ILE A 44 0.82 8.69 1.18
CA ILE A 44 0.37 9.58 0.10
C ILE A 44 0.92 9.16 -1.28
N GLN A 45 2.11 8.57 -1.32
CA GLN A 45 2.71 8.00 -2.53
C GLN A 45 1.94 6.79 -3.05
N ASN A 46 1.41 5.93 -2.17
CA ASN A 46 0.57 4.80 -2.59
C ASN A 46 -0.71 5.30 -3.27
N LEU A 47 -1.32 6.36 -2.75
CA LEU A 47 -2.52 6.96 -3.34
C LEU A 47 -2.23 7.62 -4.69
N ALA A 48 -1.10 8.33 -4.82
CA ALA A 48 -0.68 8.93 -6.08
C ALA A 48 -0.37 7.86 -7.16
N GLU A 49 0.29 6.78 -6.76
CA GLU A 49 0.56 5.66 -7.65
C GLU A 49 -0.73 4.91 -8.02
N PHE A 50 -1.63 4.69 -7.07
CA PHE A 50 -2.96 4.12 -7.31
C PHE A 50 -3.69 4.92 -8.39
N TYR A 51 -3.78 6.25 -8.27
CA TYR A 51 -4.40 7.10 -9.29
C TYR A 51 -3.77 6.88 -10.67
N SER A 52 -2.44 6.90 -10.74
CA SER A 52 -1.70 6.73 -12.00
C SER A 52 -1.93 5.36 -12.65
N VAL A 53 -1.95 4.29 -11.85
CA VAL A 53 -2.09 2.92 -12.32
C VAL A 53 -3.55 2.62 -12.68
N ALA A 54 -4.49 2.91 -11.78
CA ALA A 54 -5.90 2.59 -11.92
C ALA A 54 -6.59 3.36 -13.06
N THR A 55 -6.10 4.56 -13.40
CA THR A 55 -6.69 5.38 -14.48
C THR A 55 -6.01 5.22 -15.84
N LYS A 56 -4.87 4.51 -15.93
CA LYS A 56 -4.09 4.43 -17.18
C LYS A 56 -3.45 3.08 -17.51
N LYS A 57 -2.99 2.33 -16.51
CA LYS A 57 -2.07 1.20 -16.73
C LYS A 57 -2.74 -0.17 -16.65
N ILE A 58 -3.86 -0.30 -15.95
CA ILE A 58 -4.64 -1.54 -15.92
C ILE A 58 -5.42 -1.74 -17.22
N GLU A 59 -5.77 -2.99 -17.55
CA GLU A 59 -6.49 -3.33 -18.79
C GLU A 59 -7.85 -2.63 -18.90
N ARG A 60 -8.51 -2.43 -17.75
CA ARG A 60 -9.81 -1.77 -17.65
C ARG A 60 -9.74 -0.62 -16.66
N PRO A 61 -9.23 0.56 -17.10
CA PRO A 61 -9.08 1.71 -16.22
C PRO A 61 -10.41 2.15 -15.60
N ILE A 62 -10.35 2.57 -14.34
CA ILE A 62 -11.46 3.30 -13.71
C ILE A 62 -11.45 4.76 -14.18
N SER A 63 -12.58 5.45 -14.03
CA SER A 63 -12.66 6.88 -14.33
C SER A 63 -11.76 7.68 -13.37
N LYS A 64 -11.36 8.88 -13.79
CA LYS A 64 -10.55 9.76 -12.93
C LYS A 64 -11.37 10.24 -11.73
N GLU A 65 -12.66 10.45 -11.96
CA GLU A 65 -13.65 10.85 -10.98
C GLU A 65 -13.83 9.77 -9.91
N ASP A 66 -13.93 8.50 -10.31
CA ASP A 66 -13.97 7.37 -9.36
C ASP A 66 -12.67 7.27 -8.56
N ALA A 67 -11.51 7.41 -9.23
CA ALA A 67 -10.22 7.35 -8.56
C ALA A 67 -10.04 8.48 -7.53
N GLU A 68 -10.45 9.70 -7.88
CA GLU A 68 -10.47 10.86 -6.98
C GLU A 68 -11.37 10.59 -5.77
N GLN A 69 -12.60 10.11 -6.01
CA GLN A 69 -13.55 9.80 -4.96
C GLN A 69 -13.00 8.75 -3.98
N ILE A 70 -12.39 7.68 -4.48
CA ILE A 70 -11.77 6.62 -3.65
C ILE A 70 -10.64 7.20 -2.78
N ILE A 71 -9.77 8.02 -3.37
CA ILE A 71 -8.66 8.65 -2.63
C ILE A 71 -9.19 9.58 -1.55
N TYR A 72 -10.22 10.36 -1.85
CA TYR A 72 -10.85 11.25 -0.89
C TYR A 72 -11.52 10.48 0.25
N GLU A 73 -12.24 9.40 -0.06
CA GLU A 73 -12.84 8.53 0.95
C GLU A 73 -11.79 7.94 1.89
N ILE A 74 -10.69 7.40 1.36
CA ILE A 74 -9.60 6.88 2.19
C ILE A 74 -9.07 7.99 3.11
N ALA A 75 -8.74 9.15 2.55
CA ALA A 75 -8.11 10.26 3.28
C ALA A 75 -9.04 10.92 4.33
N ALA A 76 -10.32 11.05 4.04
CA ALA A 76 -11.28 11.77 4.88
C ALA A 76 -12.04 10.86 5.87
N SER A 77 -12.02 9.55 5.68
CA SER A 77 -12.82 8.61 6.48
C SER A 77 -12.48 8.58 7.98
N GLY A 78 -11.24 8.91 8.34
CA GLY A 78 -10.69 8.64 9.68
C GLY A 78 -10.58 7.15 10.01
N ILE A 79 -10.82 6.26 9.04
CA ILE A 79 -10.66 4.81 9.18
C ILE A 79 -9.23 4.42 8.79
N TRP A 80 -8.71 5.05 7.74
CA TRP A 80 -7.35 4.84 7.25
C TRP A 80 -6.44 5.95 7.73
N ARG A 81 -5.24 5.59 8.21
CA ARG A 81 -4.20 6.59 8.47
C ARG A 81 -3.41 6.85 7.19
N VAL A 82 -3.44 8.10 6.72
CA VAL A 82 -2.59 8.53 5.60
C VAL A 82 -1.26 9.03 6.16
N LEU A 83 -0.18 8.36 5.79
CA LEU A 83 1.18 8.69 6.19
C LEU A 83 1.82 9.68 5.23
N GLU A 84 2.47 10.69 5.79
CA GLU A 84 3.28 11.66 5.06
C GLU A 84 4.74 11.20 4.99
N ILE A 85 5.42 11.58 3.91
CA ILE A 85 6.88 11.43 3.81
C ILE A 85 7.54 12.76 4.13
N LYS A 86 8.52 12.71 5.01
CA LYS A 86 9.36 13.85 5.37
C LYS A 86 10.74 13.70 4.72
N ILE A 87 11.53 14.77 4.71
CA ILE A 87 12.91 14.71 4.23
C ILE A 87 13.76 13.72 5.05
N THR A 88 13.44 13.56 6.34
CA THR A 88 14.07 12.56 7.22
C THR A 88 13.73 11.13 6.79
N THR A 89 12.48 10.89 6.38
CA THR A 89 12.04 9.61 5.82
C THR A 89 12.83 9.26 4.56
N LEU A 90 13.07 10.24 3.69
CA LEU A 90 13.91 10.04 2.50
C LEU A 90 15.35 9.69 2.85
N ALA A 91 15.95 10.33 3.86
CA ALA A 91 17.30 9.99 4.31
C ALA A 91 17.38 8.54 4.82
N THR A 92 16.39 8.11 5.61
CA THR A 92 16.26 6.71 6.06
C THR A 92 16.07 5.76 4.88
N ALA A 93 15.23 6.12 3.92
CA ALA A 93 14.99 5.33 2.71
C ALA A 93 16.27 5.14 1.87
N ILE A 94 17.08 6.18 1.71
CA ILE A 94 18.38 6.07 1.02
C ILE A 94 19.30 5.09 1.75
N ASN A 95 19.28 5.08 3.08
CA ASN A 95 20.05 4.10 3.85
C ASN A 95 19.50 2.68 3.65
N TYR A 96 18.19 2.49 3.66
CA TYR A 96 17.57 1.18 3.41
C TYR A 96 17.86 0.66 2.00
N ASN A 97 17.81 1.55 0.99
CA ASN A 97 18.21 1.23 -0.38
C ASN A 97 19.64 0.69 -0.44
N LYS A 98 20.60 1.35 0.24
CA LYS A 98 22.00 0.91 0.30
C LYS A 98 22.19 -0.40 1.06
N LEU A 99 21.52 -0.55 2.21
CA LEU A 99 21.72 -1.70 3.12
C LEU A 99 21.05 -2.98 2.61
N TYR A 100 19.86 -2.84 2.02
CA TYR A 100 19.00 -3.97 1.68
C TYR A 100 18.79 -4.12 0.16
N GLY A 101 19.25 -3.17 -0.66
CA GLY A 101 19.10 -3.24 -2.11
C GLY A 101 17.64 -3.21 -2.58
N LEU A 102 16.76 -2.50 -1.86
CA LEU A 102 15.37 -2.23 -2.28
C LEU A 102 15.35 -1.14 -3.34
N GLY A 103 14.31 -1.09 -4.18
CA GLY A 103 14.02 0.11 -4.97
C GLY A 103 13.80 1.32 -4.05
N ILE A 104 14.04 2.55 -4.55
CA ILE A 104 13.91 3.75 -3.70
C ILE A 104 12.48 3.95 -3.19
N TYR A 105 11.46 3.60 -3.97
CA TYR A 105 10.06 3.70 -3.55
C TYR A 105 9.69 2.67 -2.47
N ASP A 106 10.11 1.41 -2.62
CA ASP A 106 9.92 0.40 -1.56
C ASP A 106 10.71 0.78 -0.29
N SER A 107 11.89 1.39 -0.46
CA SER A 107 12.68 1.91 0.66
C SER A 107 11.98 3.05 1.39
N LEU A 108 11.27 3.92 0.67
CA LEU A 108 10.45 4.99 1.24
C LEU A 108 9.28 4.44 2.04
N ILE A 109 8.61 3.42 1.50
CA ILE A 109 7.53 2.71 2.20
C ILE A 109 8.07 2.09 3.49
N ALA A 110 9.14 1.30 3.42
CA ALA A 110 9.73 0.64 4.57
C ALA A 110 10.22 1.64 5.64
N ALA A 111 10.82 2.76 5.23
CA ALA A 111 11.24 3.81 6.15
C ALA A 111 10.05 4.47 6.86
N ALA A 112 9.00 4.85 6.13
CA ALA A 112 7.80 5.44 6.70
C ALA A 112 7.09 4.48 7.67
N MET A 113 7.04 3.19 7.34
CA MET A 113 6.50 2.15 8.22
C MET A 113 7.27 2.08 9.54
N ALA A 114 8.61 2.03 9.47
CA ALA A 114 9.47 2.00 10.66
C ALA A 114 9.30 3.26 11.54
N GLU A 115 9.22 4.45 10.94
CA GLU A 115 8.99 5.72 11.65
C GLU A 115 7.64 5.76 12.39
N ASN A 116 6.66 5.01 11.91
CA ASN A 116 5.30 4.97 12.45
C ASN A 116 4.98 3.67 13.21
N ALA A 117 5.99 2.87 13.55
CA ALA A 117 5.86 1.60 14.26
C ALA A 117 4.88 0.59 13.59
N ILE A 118 4.78 0.63 12.26
CA ILE A 118 4.03 -0.34 11.47
C ILE A 118 4.99 -1.46 11.06
N ALA A 119 4.68 -2.69 11.44
CA ALA A 119 5.52 -3.86 11.18
C ALA A 119 4.89 -4.88 10.23
N THR A 120 3.72 -4.59 9.67
CA THR A 120 3.01 -5.48 8.72
C THR A 120 2.69 -4.74 7.43
N ILE A 121 2.98 -5.35 6.28
CA ILE A 121 2.59 -4.84 4.95
C ILE A 121 1.81 -5.89 4.16
N TYR A 122 0.71 -5.48 3.55
CA TYR A 122 -0.01 -6.24 2.54
C TYR A 122 0.49 -5.84 1.15
N THR A 123 1.12 -6.76 0.44
CA THR A 123 1.73 -6.50 -0.88
C THR A 123 1.91 -7.77 -1.70
N GLU A 124 1.87 -7.65 -3.02
CA GLU A 124 2.35 -8.68 -3.94
C GLU A 124 3.90 -8.75 -3.98
N ASN A 125 4.62 -7.64 -3.71
CA ASN A 125 6.07 -7.55 -3.83
C ASN A 125 6.82 -8.15 -2.62
N GLU A 126 6.71 -9.46 -2.43
CA GLU A 126 7.34 -10.11 -1.27
C GLU A 126 8.86 -10.05 -1.29
N LYS A 127 9.47 -10.13 -2.49
CA LYS A 127 10.92 -10.30 -2.62
C LYS A 127 11.69 -9.12 -2.06
N ASP A 128 11.20 -7.90 -2.26
CA ASP A 128 11.88 -6.70 -1.78
C ASP A 128 11.61 -6.44 -0.31
N PHE A 129 10.35 -6.54 0.14
CA PHE A 129 10.02 -6.26 1.53
C PHE A 129 10.52 -7.33 2.51
N LYS A 130 10.66 -8.61 2.11
CA LYS A 130 11.25 -9.65 2.98
C LYS A 130 12.72 -9.43 3.33
N LYS A 131 13.40 -8.51 2.64
CA LYS A 131 14.78 -8.13 2.98
C LYS A 131 14.85 -7.24 4.24
N ILE A 132 13.74 -6.66 4.66
CA ILE A 132 13.66 -5.76 5.82
C ILE A 132 13.48 -6.57 7.11
N PRO A 133 14.41 -6.50 8.07
CA PRO A 133 14.28 -7.21 9.34
C PRO A 133 13.06 -6.72 10.14
N GLY A 134 12.30 -7.66 10.69
CA GLY A 134 11.13 -7.37 11.55
C GLY A 134 9.87 -6.95 10.80
N LEU A 135 9.91 -6.87 9.46
CA LEU A 135 8.74 -6.59 8.63
C LEU A 135 8.01 -7.89 8.28
N GLU A 136 6.78 -8.02 8.75
CA GLU A 136 5.84 -9.05 8.35
C GLU A 136 5.26 -8.71 6.97
N VAL A 137 5.48 -9.57 6.00
CA VAL A 137 5.03 -9.38 4.62
C VAL A 137 3.93 -10.38 4.31
N ILE A 138 2.71 -9.87 4.06
CA ILE A 138 1.53 -10.68 3.78
C ILE A 138 1.15 -10.49 2.31
N ASN A 139 1.25 -11.58 1.54
CA ASN A 139 0.75 -11.62 0.17
C ASN A 139 -0.63 -12.29 0.15
N PRO A 140 -1.73 -11.53 -0.06
CA PRO A 140 -3.09 -12.09 0.01
C PRO A 140 -3.42 -13.06 -1.14
N PHE A 141 -2.52 -13.21 -2.11
CA PHE A 141 -2.67 -14.12 -3.25
C PHE A 141 -1.99 -15.47 -3.05
N LYS A 142 -1.17 -15.61 -2.00
CA LYS A 142 -0.52 -16.87 -1.65
C LYS A 142 -1.17 -17.46 -0.40
N ARG A 143 -1.44 -18.76 -0.45
CA ARG A 143 -1.83 -19.55 0.72
C ARG A 143 -0.59 -20.01 1.47
#